data_AF-A0A6L8G6C5-F1
#
_entry.id   AF-A0A6L8G6C5-F1
#
_cell.length_a   1.000
_cell.length_b   1.000
_cell.length_c   1.000
_cell.angle_alpha   90.00
_cell.angle_beta   90.00
_cell.angle_gamma   90.00
#
_symmetry.space_group_name_H-M   'P 1'
#
loop_
_entity.id
_entity.type
_entity.pdbx_description
1 polymer ?
#
loop_
_entity_poly.entity_id
_entity_poly.type
_entity_poly.pdbx_seq_one_letter_code
_entity_poly.pdbx_strand_id
1 'polypeptide(L)'
;PFFAVYSFGESHASVFKLTPEQAREQRSSLLTDEELHDPDNAPLPVFMPDTPLARERTALFYDGLMQVDRHVGEVIENLVSAGVLDNTIVFFWSDHGTGFPRGKTHVYDDGLRVPLIIRFPAKYQHLAPGPPGTVVDDLVMTMDMGASVLSMTDVQIPKHFQGQAFLGKQREPHRDYACGARDRLDNCNEVIRTIRNEKYRYIRNFLPHRPYASFWPDGGFFATPPEKGTPEHDFWDTSCLPGKQKVHDPDGVFLLPIPEAYSEYLIWQAKKPFEELYDVENDPEKIANLADDPEYSDLKDQMRAQLFAWMIETRDLGLIDEIEMIVRAATYDGVNCEVGAHCENYAHILETADFPRLGEAGKAKLIDRLDDPDSAVRYWAITGLMSYEVEDTVLQKIGPLVQDESLSASLAAADLLCQNNRIEGAIPALERALQSDLLWVRFRAGANLSFYSRELLAQMKKLIPALQAALDNPVCYGPFEPDWDALIPPVQTMYRAQKNTIVGEWVLQRVIKRIELA
;
A
#
# COMPACT_ATOMS: atom_id res chain seq x y z
N PRO A 1 7.11 23.63 -28.49
CA PRO A 1 7.43 23.16 -27.12
C PRO A 1 7.27 21.64 -27.09
N PHE A 2 7.96 20.94 -26.21
CA PHE A 2 7.78 19.51 -26.01
C PHE A 2 7.59 19.22 -24.52
N PHE A 3 6.96 18.10 -24.24
CA PHE A 3 6.96 17.45 -22.92
C PHE A 3 7.43 16.02 -23.16
N ALA A 4 8.49 15.62 -22.47
CA ALA A 4 9.07 14.29 -22.58
C ALA A 4 9.25 13.72 -21.18
N VAL A 5 8.91 12.44 -21.04
CA VAL A 5 9.07 11.67 -19.80
C VAL A 5 9.94 10.47 -20.12
N TYR A 6 11.00 10.30 -19.34
CA TYR A 6 11.86 9.13 -19.38
C TYR A 6 11.67 8.37 -18.07
N SER A 7 11.36 7.09 -18.16
CA SER A 7 11.18 6.22 -17.01
C SER A 7 12.30 5.18 -16.99
N PHE A 8 13.07 5.18 -15.90
CA PHE A 8 14.19 4.27 -15.68
C PHE A 8 13.76 3.23 -14.64
N GLY A 9 14.06 1.96 -14.91
CA GLY A 9 13.58 0.83 -14.10
C GLY A 9 14.69 0.12 -13.32
N GLU A 10 15.94 0.55 -13.45
CA GLU A 10 17.13 -0.18 -13.04
C GLU A 10 17.29 -0.26 -11.52
N SER A 11 16.84 0.76 -10.80
CA SER A 11 16.77 0.77 -9.34
C SER A 11 15.45 0.24 -8.77
N HIS A 12 14.56 -0.33 -9.60
CA HIS A 12 13.30 -0.88 -9.11
C HIS A 12 13.53 -2.07 -8.14
N ALA A 13 12.68 -2.19 -7.11
CA ALA A 13 12.79 -3.20 -6.03
C ALA A 13 12.98 -4.66 -6.50
N SER A 14 12.59 -4.99 -7.74
CA SER A 14 12.88 -6.29 -8.34
C SER A 14 14.37 -6.63 -8.45
N VAL A 15 15.29 -5.65 -8.37
CA VAL A 15 16.73 -5.89 -8.35
C VAL A 15 17.16 -6.82 -7.21
N PHE A 16 16.46 -6.76 -6.06
CA PHE A 16 16.71 -7.64 -4.93
C PHE A 16 16.36 -9.12 -5.19
N LYS A 17 15.69 -9.42 -6.30
CA LYS A 17 15.37 -10.79 -6.72
C LYS A 17 16.38 -11.39 -7.72
N LEU A 18 17.36 -10.59 -8.14
CA LEU A 18 18.32 -10.99 -9.19
C LEU A 18 19.58 -11.59 -8.58
N THR A 19 20.19 -12.55 -9.30
CA THR A 19 21.59 -12.92 -9.04
C THR A 19 22.52 -11.78 -9.47
N PRO A 20 23.77 -11.73 -8.97
CA PRO A 20 24.74 -10.74 -9.42
C PRO A 20 24.90 -10.68 -10.94
N GLU A 21 24.94 -11.82 -11.64
CA GLU A 21 25.07 -11.85 -13.10
C GLU A 21 23.83 -11.28 -13.80
N GLN A 22 22.64 -11.60 -13.30
CA GLN A 22 21.39 -11.06 -13.85
C GLN A 22 21.29 -9.56 -13.61
N ALA A 23 21.68 -9.08 -12.43
CA ALA A 23 21.72 -7.66 -12.12
C ALA A 23 22.74 -6.93 -13.00
N ARG A 24 23.92 -7.52 -13.22
CA ARG A 24 24.94 -6.99 -14.14
C ARG A 24 24.40 -6.77 -15.55
N GLU A 25 23.70 -7.77 -16.09
CA GLU A 25 23.12 -7.70 -17.44
C GLU A 25 21.93 -6.73 -17.53
N GLN A 26 21.02 -6.78 -16.55
CA GLN A 26 19.72 -6.12 -16.66
C GLN A 26 19.67 -4.74 -16.01
N ARG A 27 20.55 -4.46 -15.04
CA ARG A 27 20.45 -3.31 -14.13
C ARG A 27 21.72 -2.47 -14.05
N SER A 28 22.88 -2.98 -14.46
CA SER A 28 24.14 -2.23 -14.38
C SER A 28 25.06 -2.46 -15.58
N SER A 29 24.48 -2.63 -16.77
CA SER A 29 25.20 -2.98 -18.01
C SER A 29 26.12 -1.88 -18.55
N LEU A 30 25.97 -0.63 -18.12
CA LEU A 30 26.84 0.49 -18.50
C LEU A 30 28.03 0.68 -17.54
N LEU A 31 28.06 0.00 -16.39
CA LEU A 31 29.14 0.19 -15.40
C LEU A 31 30.38 -0.62 -15.78
N THR A 32 31.57 -0.17 -15.41
CA THR A 32 32.78 -1.02 -15.43
C THR A 32 32.86 -1.88 -14.16
N ASP A 33 33.77 -2.85 -14.13
CA ASP A 33 33.92 -3.71 -12.95
C ASP A 33 34.43 -2.93 -11.72
N GLU A 34 35.20 -1.86 -11.93
CA GLU A 34 35.69 -0.96 -10.88
C GLU A 34 34.60 -0.02 -10.33
N GLU A 35 33.49 0.13 -11.05
CA GLU A 35 32.35 0.96 -10.64
C GLU A 35 31.28 0.17 -9.87
N LEU A 36 31.40 -1.16 -9.82
CA LEU A 36 30.49 -2.00 -9.05
C LEU A 36 30.75 -1.81 -7.55
N HIS A 37 29.66 -1.75 -6.78
CA HIS A 37 29.74 -1.59 -5.33
C HIS A 37 30.19 -2.89 -4.66
N ASP A 38 31.16 -2.78 -3.76
CA ASP A 38 31.58 -3.87 -2.89
C ASP A 38 30.48 -4.16 -1.84
N PRO A 39 29.91 -5.39 -1.80
CA PRO A 39 28.94 -5.78 -0.79
C PRO A 39 29.40 -5.51 0.65
N ASP A 40 30.68 -5.68 0.97
CA ASP A 40 31.18 -5.46 2.32
C ASP A 40 31.17 -3.99 2.74
N ASN A 41 31.03 -3.07 1.79
CA ASN A 41 30.92 -1.62 2.02
C ASN A 41 29.50 -1.07 1.73
N ALA A 42 28.53 -1.94 1.48
CA ALA A 42 27.17 -1.53 1.15
C ALA A 42 26.48 -0.84 2.35
N PRO A 43 25.87 0.34 2.18
CA PRO A 43 25.22 1.08 3.26
C PRO A 43 23.87 0.43 3.62
N LEU A 44 23.92 -0.58 4.48
CA LEU A 44 22.75 -1.31 4.93
C LEU A 44 21.98 -0.50 6.00
N PRO A 45 20.64 -0.30 5.86
CA PRO A 45 19.83 0.36 6.87
C PRO A 45 19.82 -0.42 8.21
N VAL A 46 19.68 0.25 9.36
CA VAL A 46 19.73 -0.42 10.68
C VAL A 46 18.52 -1.31 10.95
N PHE A 47 17.42 -1.09 10.21
CA PHE A 47 16.23 -1.93 10.28
C PHE A 47 16.31 -3.20 9.42
N MET A 48 17.46 -3.42 8.77
CA MET A 48 17.75 -4.62 7.98
C MET A 48 18.68 -5.56 8.74
N PRO A 49 18.48 -6.88 8.65
CA PRO A 49 19.42 -7.85 9.21
C PRO A 49 20.74 -7.83 8.46
N ASP A 50 21.84 -7.68 9.19
CA ASP A 50 23.18 -7.65 8.63
C ASP A 50 23.67 -9.06 8.25
N THR A 51 23.41 -9.44 7.00
CA THR A 51 23.79 -10.74 6.44
C THR A 51 24.55 -10.55 5.12
N PRO A 52 25.41 -11.51 4.71
CA PRO A 52 26.09 -11.44 3.42
C PRO A 52 25.12 -11.23 2.24
N LEU A 53 23.94 -11.87 2.31
CA LEU A 53 22.90 -11.72 1.29
C LEU A 53 22.30 -10.31 1.30
N ALA A 54 21.97 -9.74 2.47
CA ALA A 54 21.45 -8.37 2.56
C ALA A 54 22.45 -7.32 2.02
N ARG A 55 23.73 -7.51 2.31
CA ARG A 55 24.83 -6.69 1.76
C ARG A 55 24.95 -6.80 0.25
N GLU A 56 24.99 -8.02 -0.30
CA GLU A 56 25.02 -8.27 -1.75
C GLU A 56 23.84 -7.59 -2.45
N ARG A 57 22.62 -7.82 -1.94
CA ARG A 57 21.40 -7.25 -2.51
C ARG A 57 21.37 -5.72 -2.43
N THR A 58 21.95 -5.14 -1.38
CA THR A 58 22.11 -3.68 -1.25
C THR A 58 23.10 -3.15 -2.28
N ALA A 59 24.27 -3.77 -2.47
CA ALA A 59 25.23 -3.38 -3.49
C ALA A 59 24.61 -3.38 -4.90
N LEU A 60 23.87 -4.43 -5.26
CA LEU A 60 23.18 -4.50 -6.56
C LEU A 60 22.16 -3.36 -6.77
N PHE A 61 21.49 -2.92 -5.71
CA PHE A 61 20.58 -1.76 -5.79
C PHE A 61 21.34 -0.46 -6.05
N TYR A 62 22.50 -0.26 -5.42
CA TYR A 62 23.34 0.91 -5.67
C TYR A 62 23.99 0.91 -7.06
N ASP A 63 24.33 -0.26 -7.60
CA ASP A 63 24.73 -0.39 -9.01
C ASP A 63 23.59 0.03 -9.95
N GLY A 64 22.36 -0.39 -9.65
CA GLY A 64 21.16 0.05 -10.37
C GLY A 64 20.95 1.57 -10.31
N LEU A 65 21.25 2.21 -9.18
CA LEU A 65 21.19 3.68 -9.06
C LEU A 65 22.28 4.38 -9.89
N MET A 66 23.50 3.85 -9.89
CA MET A 66 24.60 4.38 -10.71
C MET A 66 24.27 4.26 -12.21
N GLN A 67 23.62 3.18 -12.62
CA GLN A 67 23.09 3.01 -13.98
C GLN A 67 22.03 4.08 -14.33
N VAL A 68 21.11 4.40 -13.41
CA VAL A 68 20.14 5.49 -13.61
C VAL A 68 20.86 6.82 -13.81
N ASP A 69 21.93 7.11 -13.06
CA ASP A 69 22.74 8.32 -13.23
C ASP A 69 23.35 8.40 -14.65
N ARG A 70 23.87 7.28 -15.18
CA ARG A 70 24.36 7.20 -16.57
C ARG A 70 23.27 7.56 -17.58
N HIS A 71 22.07 7.00 -17.43
CA HIS A 71 20.95 7.32 -18.31
C HIS A 71 20.47 8.78 -18.21
N VAL A 72 20.51 9.38 -17.02
CA VAL A 72 20.27 10.82 -16.87
C VAL A 72 21.31 11.63 -17.63
N GLY A 73 22.59 11.25 -17.55
CA GLY A 73 23.67 11.83 -18.36
C GLY A 73 23.38 11.79 -19.86
N GLU A 74 23.00 10.63 -20.39
CA GLU A 74 22.63 10.44 -21.80
C GLU A 74 21.47 11.36 -22.22
N VAL A 75 20.43 11.51 -21.38
CA VAL A 75 19.32 12.43 -21.66
C VAL A 75 19.80 13.87 -21.74
N ILE A 76 20.68 14.30 -20.82
CA ILE A 76 21.24 15.67 -20.84
C ILE A 76 22.10 15.88 -22.10
N GLU A 77 22.96 14.94 -22.46
CA GLU A 77 23.78 15.00 -23.67
C GLU A 77 22.94 15.09 -24.95
N ASN A 78 21.83 14.36 -25.00
CA ASN A 78 20.87 14.43 -26.11
C ASN A 78 20.24 15.84 -26.23
N LEU A 79 19.87 16.46 -25.11
CA LEU A 79 19.35 17.83 -25.09
C LEU A 79 20.40 18.88 -25.52
N VAL A 80 21.67 18.67 -25.14
CA VAL A 80 22.81 19.50 -25.57
C VAL A 80 23.02 19.36 -27.08
N SER A 81 23.11 18.12 -27.57
CA SER A 81 23.36 17.81 -28.99
C SER A 81 22.24 18.31 -29.89
N ALA A 82 21.00 18.31 -29.41
CA ALA A 82 19.85 18.88 -30.10
C ALA A 82 19.77 20.43 -30.00
N GLY A 83 20.61 21.07 -29.19
CA GLY A 83 20.64 22.53 -29.02
C GLY A 83 19.43 23.11 -28.27
N VAL A 84 18.74 22.29 -27.46
CA VAL A 84 17.48 22.69 -26.79
C VAL A 84 17.59 22.79 -25.27
N LEU A 85 18.73 22.42 -24.67
CA LEU A 85 18.92 22.43 -23.22
C LEU A 85 18.69 23.80 -22.55
N ASP A 86 19.10 24.90 -23.20
CA ASP A 86 18.91 26.26 -22.68
C ASP A 86 17.45 26.75 -22.76
N ASN A 87 16.58 25.97 -23.40
CA ASN A 87 15.15 26.22 -23.51
C ASN A 87 14.31 25.11 -22.84
N THR A 88 14.92 24.29 -21.98
CA THR A 88 14.27 23.13 -21.35
C THR A 88 14.47 23.17 -19.83
N ILE A 89 13.38 23.11 -19.07
CA ILE A 89 13.40 22.85 -17.63
C ILE A 89 13.44 21.33 -17.45
N VAL A 90 14.36 20.82 -16.64
CA VAL A 90 14.52 19.37 -16.42
C VAL A 90 14.11 19.06 -14.99
N PHE A 91 13.20 18.11 -14.84
CA PHE A 91 12.78 17.55 -13.55
C PHE A 91 13.36 16.14 -13.44
N PHE A 92 13.96 15.82 -12.30
CA PHE A 92 14.37 14.48 -11.91
C PHE A 92 13.70 14.14 -10.58
N TRP A 93 12.90 13.07 -10.57
CA TRP A 93 12.19 12.60 -9.38
C TRP A 93 11.99 11.08 -9.42
N SER A 94 11.53 10.51 -8.31
CA SER A 94 11.11 9.11 -8.23
C SER A 94 9.63 9.01 -7.84
N ASP A 95 8.97 7.93 -8.25
CA ASP A 95 7.56 7.65 -7.95
C ASP A 95 7.34 7.22 -6.50
N HIS A 96 8.31 6.52 -5.91
CA HIS A 96 8.32 6.12 -4.50
C HIS A 96 9.76 5.92 -4.00
N GLY A 97 9.92 5.70 -2.69
CA GLY A 97 11.22 5.44 -2.08
C GLY A 97 11.82 4.06 -2.42
N THR A 98 12.80 3.63 -1.64
CA THR A 98 13.60 2.43 -1.89
C THR A 98 12.77 1.14 -1.90
N GLY A 99 13.26 0.04 -2.46
CA GLY A 99 12.59 -1.25 -2.33
C GLY A 99 12.91 -2.02 -1.03
N PHE A 100 13.62 -1.40 -0.08
CA PHE A 100 13.93 -2.01 1.22
C PHE A 100 12.67 -2.23 2.06
N PRO A 101 12.73 -3.00 3.17
CA PRO A 101 11.64 -3.02 4.12
C PRO A 101 11.35 -1.61 4.61
N ARG A 102 10.08 -1.30 4.88
CA ARG A 102 9.63 0.07 5.20
C ARG A 102 9.75 1.08 4.05
N GLY A 103 10.30 0.68 2.91
CA GLY A 103 10.38 1.47 1.69
C GLY A 103 9.07 1.48 0.90
N LYS A 104 9.15 1.22 -0.41
CA LYS A 104 8.02 1.02 -1.34
C LYS A 104 6.92 0.26 -0.61
N THR A 105 5.69 0.70 -0.81
CA THR A 105 4.47 0.17 -0.17
C THR A 105 4.24 0.60 1.29
N HIS A 106 5.17 1.30 1.93
CA HIS A 106 5.04 1.77 3.31
C HIS A 106 5.09 3.30 3.40
N VAL A 107 4.59 3.84 4.52
CA VAL A 107 4.41 5.28 4.74
C VAL A 107 5.54 5.94 5.55
N TYR A 108 6.70 5.28 5.63
CA TYR A 108 7.91 5.85 6.22
C TYR A 108 8.65 6.70 5.17
N ASP A 109 9.61 7.52 5.60
CA ASP A 109 10.42 8.30 4.64
C ASP A 109 11.19 7.40 3.65
N ASP A 110 11.56 6.19 4.05
CA ASP A 110 12.18 5.21 3.14
C ASP A 110 11.31 4.87 1.93
N GLY A 111 9.98 5.07 2.05
CA GLY A 111 8.98 4.88 0.99
C GLY A 111 8.41 6.18 0.42
N LEU A 112 8.43 7.28 1.16
CA LEU A 112 7.78 8.55 0.77
C LEU A 112 8.75 9.69 0.43
N ARG A 113 9.97 9.70 0.98
CA ARG A 113 10.97 10.75 0.73
C ARG A 113 11.76 10.42 -0.52
N VAL A 114 11.30 10.96 -1.65
CA VAL A 114 11.91 10.77 -2.97
C VAL A 114 12.81 11.96 -3.35
N PRO A 115 13.81 11.77 -4.23
CA PRO A 115 14.54 12.89 -4.80
C PRO A 115 13.59 13.78 -5.62
N LEU A 116 13.84 15.09 -5.58
CA LEU A 116 13.26 16.06 -6.50
C LEU A 116 14.33 17.11 -6.84
N ILE A 117 14.88 17.03 -8.04
CA ILE A 117 15.88 17.97 -8.55
C ILE A 117 15.30 18.65 -9.78
N ILE A 118 15.35 19.98 -9.80
CA ILE A 118 14.78 20.77 -10.90
C ILE A 118 15.84 21.74 -11.44
N ARG A 119 16.25 21.53 -12.69
CA ARG A 119 17.14 22.44 -13.41
C ARG A 119 16.33 23.44 -14.21
N PHE A 120 16.46 24.72 -13.84
CA PHE A 120 16.00 25.84 -14.66
C PHE A 120 17.15 26.39 -15.50
N PRO A 121 17.00 26.53 -16.84
CA PRO A 121 17.95 27.30 -17.63
C PRO A 121 17.78 28.79 -17.35
N ALA A 122 18.80 29.60 -17.67
CA ALA A 122 18.80 31.05 -17.40
C ALA A 122 17.51 31.77 -17.87
N LYS A 123 16.97 31.34 -19.02
CA LYS A 123 15.73 31.87 -19.60
C LYS A 123 14.52 31.73 -18.65
N TYR A 124 14.44 30.66 -17.87
CA TYR A 124 13.31 30.35 -16.98
C TYR A 124 13.64 30.50 -15.50
N GLN A 125 14.77 31.13 -15.17
CA GLN A 125 15.22 31.31 -13.78
C GLN A 125 14.20 32.07 -12.92
N HIS A 126 13.39 32.94 -13.52
CA HIS A 126 12.32 33.69 -12.84
C HIS A 126 11.15 32.80 -12.33
N LEU A 127 11.07 31.54 -12.77
CA LEU A 127 10.08 30.57 -12.29
C LEU A 127 10.62 29.70 -11.14
N ALA A 128 11.93 29.76 -10.88
CA ALA A 128 12.60 28.96 -9.86
C ALA A 128 12.43 29.58 -8.47
N PRO A 129 12.44 28.77 -7.39
CA PRO A 129 12.33 29.25 -6.02
C PRO A 129 13.60 29.93 -5.50
N GLY A 130 14.74 29.78 -6.19
CA GLY A 130 16.04 30.36 -5.83
C GLY A 130 17.07 30.19 -6.96
N PRO A 131 18.29 30.73 -6.80
CA PRO A 131 19.39 30.56 -7.76
C PRO A 131 19.80 29.08 -7.93
N PRO A 132 20.50 28.70 -9.02
CA PRO A 132 21.02 27.35 -9.19
C PRO A 132 21.86 26.88 -7.99
N GLY A 133 21.67 25.62 -7.56
CA GLY A 133 22.33 25.05 -6.39
C GLY A 133 21.64 25.33 -5.05
N THR A 134 20.50 26.03 -5.06
CA THR A 134 19.69 26.23 -3.85
C THR A 134 19.07 24.92 -3.37
N VAL A 135 19.21 24.63 -2.08
CA VAL A 135 18.41 23.63 -1.37
C VAL A 135 17.14 24.30 -0.87
N VAL A 136 15.99 23.67 -1.12
CA VAL A 136 14.67 24.15 -0.67
C VAL A 136 14.11 23.12 0.29
N ASP A 137 13.91 23.53 1.54
CA ASP A 137 13.45 22.64 2.62
C ASP A 137 11.91 22.57 2.73
N ASP A 138 11.19 23.32 1.90
CA ASP A 138 9.72 23.31 1.84
C ASP A 138 9.19 21.87 1.66
N LEU A 139 8.18 21.50 2.45
CA LEU A 139 7.50 20.22 2.29
C LEU A 139 6.66 20.20 1.02
N VAL A 140 6.94 19.26 0.12
CA VAL A 140 6.21 19.04 -1.13
C VAL A 140 5.68 17.61 -1.21
N MET A 141 4.55 17.43 -1.88
CA MET A 141 3.95 16.14 -2.22
C MET A 141 4.02 15.93 -3.74
N THR A 142 4.11 14.68 -4.20
CA THR A 142 4.19 14.35 -5.64
C THR A 142 3.06 14.98 -6.47
N MET A 143 1.85 15.07 -5.91
CA MET A 143 0.68 15.71 -6.53
C MET A 143 0.85 17.22 -6.78
N ASP A 144 1.75 17.88 -6.06
CA ASP A 144 2.04 19.31 -6.21
C ASP A 144 2.78 19.61 -7.52
N MET A 145 3.42 18.61 -8.12
CA MET A 145 4.08 18.78 -9.42
C MET A 145 3.07 19.17 -10.50
N GLY A 146 1.86 18.59 -10.48
CA GLY A 146 0.79 18.93 -11.41
C GLY A 146 0.38 20.40 -11.30
N ALA A 147 0.08 20.85 -10.08
CA ALA A 147 -0.26 22.26 -9.80
C ALA A 147 0.90 23.21 -10.18
N SER A 148 2.14 22.81 -9.91
CA SER A 148 3.33 23.60 -10.20
C SER A 148 3.58 23.77 -11.70
N VAL A 149 3.33 22.74 -12.52
CA VAL A 149 3.43 22.85 -13.99
C VAL A 149 2.36 23.80 -14.56
N LEU A 150 1.12 23.74 -14.06
CA LEU A 150 0.07 24.68 -14.44
C LEU A 150 0.45 26.13 -14.05
N SER A 151 0.95 26.30 -12.82
CA SER A 151 1.44 27.59 -12.31
C SER A 151 2.58 28.18 -13.16
N MET A 152 3.53 27.36 -13.62
CA MET A 152 4.64 27.80 -14.48
C MET A 152 4.19 28.19 -15.90
N THR A 153 3.06 27.67 -16.35
CA THR A 153 2.53 27.89 -17.71
C THR A 153 1.40 28.91 -17.78
N ASP A 154 1.15 29.63 -16.67
CA ASP A 154 0.05 30.59 -16.52
C ASP A 154 -1.34 29.97 -16.76
N VAL A 155 -1.48 28.66 -16.59
CA VAL A 155 -2.77 27.96 -16.67
C VAL A 155 -3.41 27.96 -15.28
N GLN A 156 -4.68 28.38 -15.19
CA GLN A 156 -5.42 28.40 -13.93
C GLN A 156 -5.47 26.99 -13.32
N ILE A 157 -5.04 26.88 -12.05
CA ILE A 157 -5.15 25.62 -11.32
C ILE A 157 -6.64 25.34 -11.03
N PRO A 158 -7.18 24.16 -11.42
CA PRO A 158 -8.57 23.81 -11.15
C PRO A 158 -8.86 23.71 -9.66
N LYS A 159 -10.04 24.17 -9.23
CA LYS A 159 -10.42 24.17 -7.79
C LYS A 159 -10.47 22.80 -7.12
N HIS A 160 -10.59 21.72 -7.91
CA HIS A 160 -10.61 20.34 -7.40
C HIS A 160 -9.20 19.72 -7.29
N PHE A 161 -8.15 20.43 -7.71
CA PHE A 161 -6.78 19.97 -7.48
C PHE A 161 -6.46 20.12 -5.99
N GLN A 162 -6.01 19.02 -5.39
CA GLN A 162 -5.57 19.00 -4.00
C GLN A 162 -4.08 19.40 -3.86
N GLY A 163 -3.32 19.39 -4.97
CA GLY A 163 -1.90 19.78 -4.96
C GLY A 163 -1.73 21.30 -4.93
N GLN A 164 -0.72 21.77 -4.21
CA GLN A 164 -0.37 23.19 -4.08
C GLN A 164 0.83 23.51 -4.95
N ALA A 165 0.79 24.61 -5.71
CA ALA A 165 1.95 24.97 -6.53
C ALA A 165 3.11 25.47 -5.66
N PHE A 166 4.28 24.87 -5.81
CA PHE A 166 5.53 25.33 -5.17
C PHE A 166 6.45 26.07 -6.15
N LEU A 167 6.06 26.18 -7.43
CA LEU A 167 6.78 26.87 -8.51
C LEU A 167 5.86 27.84 -9.25
N GLY A 168 6.44 28.73 -10.05
CA GLY A 168 5.70 29.59 -10.97
C GLY A 168 4.95 30.73 -10.28
N LYS A 169 4.03 31.37 -11.02
CA LYS A 169 3.38 32.63 -10.59
C LYS A 169 2.22 32.44 -9.62
N GLN A 170 1.63 31.25 -9.59
CA GLN A 170 0.56 30.86 -8.68
C GLN A 170 1.14 30.09 -7.46
N ARG A 171 2.43 30.27 -7.12
CA ARG A 171 3.07 29.62 -5.98
C ARG A 171 2.31 29.96 -4.69
N GLU A 172 2.01 28.94 -3.90
CA GLU A 172 1.40 29.05 -2.59
C GLU A 172 2.44 29.24 -1.47
N PRO A 173 2.02 29.72 -0.28
CA PRO A 173 2.89 29.79 0.89
C PRO A 173 3.48 28.43 1.30
N HIS A 174 4.47 28.48 2.18
CA HIS A 174 5.05 27.30 2.80
C HIS A 174 3.98 26.39 3.42
N ARG A 175 4.14 25.08 3.23
CA ARG A 175 3.23 24.05 3.73
C ARG A 175 3.77 23.48 5.04
N ASP A 176 2.97 23.55 6.09
CA ASP A 176 3.33 23.06 7.42
C ASP A 176 3.36 21.52 7.51
N TYR A 177 2.56 20.83 6.69
CA TYR A 177 2.39 19.37 6.76
C TYR A 177 2.28 18.69 5.39
N ALA A 178 3.01 17.60 5.19
CA ALA A 178 2.83 16.67 4.07
C ALA A 178 2.08 15.42 4.52
N CYS A 179 1.04 15.04 3.78
CA CYS A 179 0.22 13.87 4.07
C CYS A 179 0.58 12.70 3.15
N GLY A 180 0.29 11.48 3.61
CA GLY A 180 0.47 10.26 2.84
C GLY A 180 -0.54 9.19 3.23
N ALA A 181 -0.85 8.31 2.29
CA ALA A 181 -1.79 7.22 2.49
C ALA A 181 -1.23 5.92 1.93
N ARG A 182 -1.60 4.81 2.58
CA ARG A 182 -1.44 3.45 2.09
C ARG A 182 -2.78 2.74 2.27
N ASP A 183 -3.26 2.18 1.17
CA ASP A 183 -4.45 1.33 1.14
C ASP A 183 -4.06 -0.11 0.76
N ARG A 184 -5.03 -0.90 0.28
CA ARG A 184 -4.83 -2.27 -0.17
C ARG A 184 -3.65 -2.38 -1.13
N LEU A 185 -2.82 -3.40 -0.88
CA LEU A 185 -1.78 -3.83 -1.80
C LEU A 185 -2.01 -5.28 -2.20
N ASP A 186 -2.21 -5.51 -3.50
CA ASP A 186 -2.62 -6.81 -4.04
C ASP A 186 -3.76 -7.41 -3.21
N ASN A 187 -3.60 -8.59 -2.63
CA ASN A 187 -4.62 -9.26 -1.81
C ASN A 187 -4.64 -8.85 -0.33
N CYS A 188 -3.82 -7.88 0.06
CA CYS A 188 -3.63 -7.53 1.46
C CYS A 188 -4.29 -6.18 1.75
N ASN A 189 -5.42 -6.24 2.47
CA ASN A 189 -6.12 -5.04 2.91
C ASN A 189 -5.26 -4.30 3.93
N GLU A 190 -5.12 -3.00 3.75
CA GLU A 190 -4.40 -2.13 4.65
C GLU A 190 -5.04 -0.75 4.61
N VAL A 191 -5.02 -0.03 5.73
CA VAL A 191 -5.47 1.37 5.80
C VAL A 191 -4.57 2.09 6.78
N ILE A 192 -3.55 2.76 6.25
CA ILE A 192 -2.59 3.54 7.02
C ILE A 192 -2.55 4.96 6.49
N ARG A 193 -2.53 5.93 7.39
CA ARG A 193 -2.43 7.35 7.07
C ARG A 193 -1.29 7.98 7.84
N THR A 194 -0.59 8.92 7.21
CA THR A 194 0.53 9.61 7.82
C THR A 194 0.48 11.09 7.53
N ILE A 195 1.00 11.87 8.48
CA ILE A 195 1.28 13.28 8.31
C ILE A 195 2.69 13.56 8.84
N ARG A 196 3.42 14.42 8.15
CA ARG A 196 4.78 14.82 8.52
C ARG A 196 4.87 16.34 8.51
N ASN A 197 5.47 16.93 9.54
CA ASN A 197 6.01 18.29 9.49
C ASN A 197 7.55 18.24 9.31
N GLU A 198 8.26 19.35 9.45
CA GLU A 198 9.72 19.37 9.26
C GLU A 198 10.46 18.34 10.15
N LYS A 199 10.00 18.17 11.40
CA LYS A 199 10.72 17.42 12.45
C LYS A 199 10.11 16.09 12.84
N TYR A 200 8.82 15.91 12.64
CA TYR A 200 8.07 14.78 13.16
C TYR A 200 7.21 14.14 12.09
N ARG A 201 7.06 12.82 12.18
CA ARG A 201 6.12 12.02 11.39
C ARG A 201 5.17 11.28 12.33
N TYR A 202 3.88 11.46 12.11
CA TYR A 202 2.82 10.71 12.77
C TYR A 202 2.20 9.71 11.80
N ILE A 203 1.88 8.50 12.28
CA ILE A 203 1.25 7.42 11.51
C ILE A 203 0.06 6.88 12.31
N ARG A 204 -1.08 6.68 11.64
CA ARG A 204 -2.26 6.02 12.18
C ARG A 204 -2.52 4.72 11.42
N ASN A 205 -2.50 3.59 12.15
CA ASN A 205 -2.78 2.26 11.61
C ASN A 205 -4.23 1.85 11.91
N PHE A 206 -5.15 1.97 10.94
CA PHE A 206 -6.57 1.66 11.17
C PHE A 206 -6.86 0.15 11.25
N LEU A 207 -5.95 -0.70 10.77
CA LEU A 207 -6.04 -2.17 10.85
C LEU A 207 -4.89 -2.78 11.68
N PRO A 208 -4.79 -2.46 12.99
CA PRO A 208 -3.65 -2.84 13.83
C PRO A 208 -3.62 -4.33 14.18
N HIS A 209 -4.77 -5.01 14.09
CA HIS A 209 -4.89 -6.46 14.21
C HIS A 209 -4.24 -7.23 13.05
N ARG A 210 -3.95 -6.55 11.92
CA ARG A 210 -3.22 -7.12 10.79
C ARG A 210 -1.70 -6.97 10.98
N PRO A 211 -0.86 -7.91 10.51
CA PRO A 211 0.60 -7.80 10.58
C PRO A 211 1.18 -6.52 9.96
N TYR A 212 2.39 -6.13 10.38
CA TYR A 212 3.13 -5.02 9.77
C TYR A 212 3.50 -5.30 8.31
N ALA A 213 4.14 -6.43 8.06
CA ALA A 213 4.41 -6.95 6.73
C ALA A 213 3.14 -7.61 6.16
N SER A 214 2.13 -6.79 5.87
CA SER A 214 0.91 -7.27 5.22
C SER A 214 1.17 -7.70 3.78
N PHE A 215 2.16 -7.10 3.11
CA PHE A 215 2.62 -7.51 1.79
C PHE A 215 4.14 -7.44 1.71
N TRP A 216 4.75 -8.58 1.41
CA TRP A 216 6.14 -8.66 1.00
C TRP A 216 6.19 -9.37 -0.34
N PRO A 217 6.74 -8.74 -1.40
CA PRO A 217 6.98 -9.40 -2.67
C PRO A 217 7.88 -10.61 -2.43
N ASP A 218 7.24 -11.76 -2.43
CA ASP A 218 7.78 -13.07 -2.72
C ASP A 218 9.03 -13.53 -1.98
N GLY A 219 8.87 -14.51 -1.09
CA GLY A 219 9.99 -15.33 -0.59
C GLY A 219 11.05 -14.60 0.22
N GLY A 220 10.84 -13.33 0.54
CA GLY A 220 11.92 -12.49 1.05
C GLY A 220 12.76 -11.97 -0.11
N PHE A 221 12.77 -10.66 -0.36
CA PHE A 221 13.84 -9.95 -1.08
C PHE A 221 15.29 -10.31 -0.65
N PHE A 222 15.44 -11.19 0.35
CA PHE A 222 16.67 -11.61 1.01
C PHE A 222 16.63 -13.11 1.41
N ALA A 223 16.07 -14.01 0.59
CA ALA A 223 16.20 -15.47 0.79
C ALA A 223 16.91 -16.17 -0.38
N THR A 224 17.72 -17.18 -0.05
CA THR A 224 18.38 -18.03 -1.05
C THR A 224 17.36 -19.01 -1.65
N PRO A 225 17.26 -19.15 -2.99
CA PRO A 225 16.49 -20.22 -3.60
C PRO A 225 16.95 -21.60 -3.09
N PRO A 226 16.04 -22.53 -2.73
CA PRO A 226 16.41 -23.90 -2.34
C PRO A 226 17.17 -24.66 -3.44
N GLU A 227 17.83 -25.78 -3.11
CA GLU A 227 18.60 -26.57 -4.06
C GLU A 227 17.72 -27.38 -5.03
N LYS A 228 18.02 -27.34 -6.34
CA LYS A 228 17.28 -28.08 -7.39
C LYS A 228 17.16 -29.57 -7.10
N GLY A 229 15.94 -30.10 -7.19
CA GLY A 229 15.64 -31.52 -6.98
C GLY A 229 15.32 -31.90 -5.53
N THR A 230 15.21 -30.91 -4.64
CA THR A 230 14.67 -31.10 -3.28
C THR A 230 13.16 -30.88 -3.26
N PRO A 231 12.39 -31.53 -2.36
CA PRO A 231 10.98 -31.22 -2.13
C PRO A 231 10.73 -29.73 -1.84
N GLU A 232 11.68 -29.08 -1.19
CA GLU A 232 11.70 -27.64 -0.92
C GLU A 232 11.85 -26.82 -2.21
N HIS A 233 12.62 -27.29 -3.21
CA HIS A 233 12.66 -26.67 -4.53
C HIS A 233 11.44 -27.01 -5.40
N ASP A 234 10.91 -28.23 -5.33
CA ASP A 234 9.68 -28.59 -6.03
C ASP A 234 8.50 -27.76 -5.51
N PHE A 235 8.48 -27.54 -4.20
CA PHE A 235 7.54 -26.66 -3.53
C PHE A 235 7.87 -25.18 -3.84
N TRP A 236 9.17 -24.85 -3.95
CA TRP A 236 9.82 -23.72 -4.64
C TRP A 236 9.00 -23.23 -5.81
N ASP A 237 8.79 -24.21 -6.68
CA ASP A 237 8.24 -24.07 -8.00
C ASP A 237 6.71 -24.03 -8.06
N THR A 238 5.97 -24.00 -6.95
CA THR A 238 4.48 -24.10 -6.97
C THR A 238 3.71 -22.87 -6.48
N SER A 239 4.38 -21.75 -6.54
CA SER A 239 4.31 -20.77 -5.47
C SER A 239 4.24 -19.36 -6.15
N CYS A 240 3.69 -18.32 -5.53
CA CYS A 240 2.88 -17.20 -6.13
C CYS A 240 3.39 -16.31 -7.33
N LEU A 241 3.33 -16.77 -8.60
CA LEU A 241 3.11 -16.03 -9.91
C LEU A 241 3.53 -16.90 -11.14
N PRO A 242 3.02 -16.69 -12.39
CA PRO A 242 3.02 -17.70 -13.46
C PRO A 242 4.39 -17.84 -14.13
N GLY A 243 5.10 -18.90 -13.73
CA GLY A 243 6.48 -19.17 -14.16
C GLY A 243 7.50 -18.22 -13.53
N LYS A 244 8.72 -18.70 -13.24
CA LYS A 244 9.90 -17.92 -12.77
C LYS A 244 9.74 -16.86 -11.65
N GLN A 245 8.61 -16.73 -10.97
CA GLN A 245 8.41 -15.80 -9.85
C GLN A 245 7.53 -16.46 -8.79
N LYS A 246 8.09 -17.26 -7.85
CA LYS A 246 7.28 -18.20 -7.05
C LYS A 246 7.55 -18.16 -5.52
N VAL A 247 6.49 -18.02 -4.68
CA VAL A 247 6.39 -18.10 -3.18
C VAL A 247 5.60 -19.28 -2.57
N HIS A 248 6.22 -20.05 -1.66
CA HIS A 248 5.66 -21.13 -0.82
C HIS A 248 4.50 -20.77 0.15
N ASP A 249 3.75 -21.78 0.65
CA ASP A 249 3.63 -22.21 2.09
C ASP A 249 2.49 -23.29 2.32
N PRO A 250 2.70 -24.43 3.06
CA PRO A 250 1.63 -25.37 3.44
C PRO A 250 0.78 -24.92 4.64
N ASP A 251 1.21 -23.96 5.46
CA ASP A 251 0.46 -23.43 6.62
C ASP A 251 0.15 -21.92 6.51
N GLY A 252 0.93 -21.14 5.75
CA GLY A 252 0.47 -20.09 4.83
C GLY A 252 0.02 -18.76 5.39
N VAL A 253 0.38 -18.39 6.61
CA VAL A 253 0.29 -16.98 7.03
C VAL A 253 1.67 -16.37 6.80
N PHE A 254 1.76 -15.53 5.76
CA PHE A 254 2.95 -14.77 5.38
C PHE A 254 3.79 -14.42 6.63
N LEU A 255 4.97 -15.04 6.72
CA LEU A 255 5.98 -14.76 7.74
C LEU A 255 5.59 -15.12 9.18
N LEU A 256 4.96 -16.25 9.51
CA LEU A 256 4.87 -16.69 10.92
C LEU A 256 5.03 -18.21 11.08
N PRO A 257 5.93 -18.69 11.97
CA PRO A 257 6.77 -17.91 12.87
C PRO A 257 7.97 -17.29 12.15
N ILE A 258 8.21 -16.03 12.47
CA ILE A 258 9.39 -15.28 12.04
C ILE A 258 10.59 -15.95 12.71
N PRO A 259 11.70 -16.19 11.99
CA PRO A 259 12.91 -16.67 12.65
C PRO A 259 13.25 -15.69 13.78
N GLU A 260 13.57 -16.18 14.97
CA GLU A 260 13.76 -15.35 16.17
C GLU A 260 14.67 -14.14 15.93
N ALA A 261 15.71 -14.29 15.10
CA ALA A 261 16.63 -13.25 14.66
C ALA A 261 15.99 -12.04 13.96
N TYR A 262 14.75 -12.15 13.48
CA TYR A 262 14.00 -11.08 12.82
C TYR A 262 12.91 -10.48 13.73
N SER A 263 12.64 -11.09 14.89
CA SER A 263 11.61 -10.63 15.81
C SER A 263 11.94 -9.29 16.48
N GLU A 264 13.16 -8.79 16.36
CA GLU A 264 13.57 -7.48 16.86
C GLU A 264 13.19 -6.32 15.93
N TYR A 265 12.99 -6.56 14.63
CA TYR A 265 12.66 -5.47 13.69
C TYR A 265 11.16 -5.22 13.62
N LEU A 266 10.80 -3.94 13.62
CA LEU A 266 9.41 -3.46 13.64
C LEU A 266 8.55 -4.08 12.55
N ILE A 267 9.07 -4.20 11.32
CA ILE A 267 8.28 -4.64 10.17
C ILE A 267 7.85 -6.11 10.26
N TRP A 268 8.51 -6.89 11.10
CA TRP A 268 8.16 -8.28 11.34
C TRP A 268 7.21 -8.44 12.54
N GLN A 269 6.75 -7.38 13.21
CA GLN A 269 5.79 -7.60 14.30
C GLN A 269 4.43 -8.12 13.75
N ALA A 270 3.85 -9.10 14.45
CA ALA A 270 2.57 -9.73 14.07
C ALA A 270 1.37 -8.78 14.16
N LYS A 271 1.50 -7.67 14.88
CA LYS A 271 0.51 -6.61 15.04
C LYS A 271 1.18 -5.25 14.94
N LYS A 272 0.39 -4.23 14.59
CA LYS A 272 0.82 -2.82 14.56
C LYS A 272 0.34 -2.09 15.83
N PRO A 273 1.08 -1.10 16.35
CA PRO A 273 0.53 -0.13 17.28
C PRO A 273 -0.57 0.68 16.59
N PHE A 274 -1.53 1.21 17.34
CA PHE A 274 -2.57 2.07 16.78
C PHE A 274 -1.99 3.36 16.17
N GLU A 275 -0.95 3.88 16.82
CA GLU A 275 -0.33 5.17 16.52
C GLU A 275 1.20 5.03 16.56
N GLU A 276 1.87 5.75 15.68
CA GLU A 276 3.32 5.89 15.69
C GLU A 276 3.69 7.36 15.56
N LEU A 277 4.71 7.78 16.30
CA LEU A 277 5.27 9.13 16.24
C LEU A 277 6.80 9.02 16.23
N TYR A 278 7.43 9.68 15.27
CA TYR A 278 8.89 9.65 15.11
C TYR A 278 9.44 11.06 14.98
N ASP A 279 10.57 11.32 15.64
CA ASP A 279 11.42 12.48 15.42
C ASP A 279 12.36 12.20 14.24
N VAL A 280 12.05 12.71 13.05
CA VAL A 280 12.83 12.40 11.84
C VAL A 280 14.15 13.18 11.76
N GLU A 281 14.36 14.16 12.63
CA GLU A 281 15.60 14.93 12.72
C GLU A 281 16.64 14.18 13.56
N ASN A 282 16.23 13.70 14.73
CA ASN A 282 17.11 13.00 15.69
C ASN A 282 17.12 11.47 15.52
N ASP A 283 16.07 10.91 14.92
CA ASP A 283 15.93 9.49 14.57
C ASP A 283 15.59 9.35 13.07
N PRO A 284 16.57 9.59 12.18
CA PRO A 284 16.32 9.60 10.73
C PRO A 284 15.83 8.24 10.20
N GLU A 285 16.18 7.14 10.86
CA GLU A 285 15.71 5.79 10.53
C GLU A 285 14.39 5.44 11.23
N LYS A 286 13.80 6.34 12.04
CA LYS A 286 12.47 6.20 12.66
C LYS A 286 12.31 4.85 13.37
N ILE A 287 13.25 4.52 14.24
CA ILE A 287 13.26 3.27 15.01
C ILE A 287 12.50 3.44 16.34
N ALA A 288 12.66 4.58 17.01
CA ALA A 288 12.07 4.84 18.31
C ALA A 288 10.66 5.44 18.16
N ASN A 289 9.63 4.63 18.38
CA ASN A 289 8.25 5.12 18.40
C ASN A 289 7.97 5.89 19.70
N LEU A 290 7.75 7.19 19.57
CA LEU A 290 7.46 8.15 20.65
C LEU A 290 5.96 8.27 20.98
N ALA A 291 5.09 7.49 20.33
CA ALA A 291 3.64 7.68 20.46
C ALA A 291 3.11 7.47 21.89
N ASP A 292 3.73 6.61 22.67
CA ASP A 292 3.35 6.34 24.06
C ASP A 292 4.13 7.17 25.09
N ASP A 293 5.04 8.03 24.64
CA ASP A 293 5.79 8.92 25.51
C ASP A 293 4.91 10.12 25.94
N PRO A 294 4.64 10.30 27.26
CA PRO A 294 3.83 11.39 27.76
C PRO A 294 4.35 12.79 27.39
N GLU A 295 5.67 12.96 27.18
CA GLU A 295 6.25 14.24 26.79
C GLU A 295 5.78 14.69 25.40
N TYR A 296 5.40 13.75 24.54
CA TYR A 296 4.97 14.02 23.17
C TYR A 296 3.46 13.94 22.98
N SER A 297 2.67 13.79 24.05
CA SER A 297 1.21 13.61 23.96
C SER A 297 0.50 14.75 23.24
N ASP A 298 0.83 16.00 23.57
CA ASP A 298 0.21 17.19 22.95
C ASP A 298 0.55 17.29 21.46
N LEU A 299 1.80 16.98 21.10
CA LEU A 299 2.26 16.95 19.71
C LEU A 299 1.56 15.84 18.92
N LYS A 300 1.48 14.63 19.47
CA LYS A 300 0.78 13.50 18.87
C LYS A 300 -0.69 13.86 18.62
N ASP A 301 -1.36 14.43 19.61
CA ASP A 301 -2.77 14.82 19.50
C ASP A 301 -2.97 15.93 18.45
N GLN A 302 -2.07 16.91 18.38
CA GLN A 302 -2.08 17.94 17.33
C GLN A 302 -1.92 17.32 15.94
N MET A 303 -0.92 16.45 15.74
CA MET A 303 -0.68 15.83 14.44
C MET A 303 -1.82 14.90 14.03
N ARG A 304 -2.42 14.16 14.98
CA ARG A 304 -3.63 13.36 14.73
C ARG A 304 -4.78 14.24 14.27
N ALA A 305 -5.02 15.36 14.94
CA ALA A 305 -6.08 16.30 14.56
C ALA A 305 -5.87 16.86 13.14
N GLN A 306 -4.64 17.21 12.77
CA GLN A 306 -4.30 17.68 11.43
C GLN A 306 -4.49 16.59 10.37
N LEU A 307 -4.06 15.35 10.65
CA LEU A 307 -4.32 14.21 9.77
C LEU A 307 -5.81 14.00 9.54
N PHE A 308 -6.62 14.04 10.59
CA PHE A 308 -8.06 13.84 10.50
C PHE A 308 -8.75 14.99 9.79
N ALA A 309 -8.31 16.23 9.99
CA ALA A 309 -8.79 17.38 9.23
C ALA A 309 -8.55 17.19 7.73
N TRP A 310 -7.34 16.77 7.33
CA TRP A 310 -7.02 16.48 5.93
C TRP A 310 -7.87 15.34 5.36
N MET A 311 -8.05 14.23 6.10
CA MET A 311 -8.91 13.13 5.67
C MET A 311 -10.37 13.57 5.46
N ILE A 312 -10.89 14.40 6.37
CA ILE A 312 -12.24 14.96 6.26
C ILE A 312 -12.33 15.90 5.07
N GLU A 313 -11.40 16.83 4.91
CA GLU A 313 -11.37 17.80 3.82
C GLU A 313 -11.32 17.10 2.45
N THR A 314 -10.48 16.08 2.33
CA THR A 314 -10.27 15.34 1.08
C THR A 314 -11.30 14.25 0.84
N ARG A 315 -12.18 13.96 1.82
CA ARG A 315 -13.15 12.86 1.79
C ARG A 315 -12.46 11.54 1.44
N ASP A 316 -11.38 11.27 2.16
CA ASP A 316 -10.43 10.21 1.86
C ASP A 316 -11.10 8.83 1.81
N LEU A 317 -11.24 8.34 0.57
CA LEU A 317 -12.00 7.15 0.25
C LEU A 317 -11.46 5.89 0.92
N GLY A 318 -10.22 5.80 1.39
CA GLY A 318 -9.74 4.54 1.97
C GLY A 318 -10.42 4.11 3.26
N LEU A 319 -11.25 4.98 3.88
CA LEU A 319 -12.18 4.57 4.95
C LEU A 319 -13.53 4.04 4.46
N ILE A 320 -13.75 3.99 3.15
CA ILE A 320 -14.91 3.37 2.53
C ILE A 320 -14.40 2.06 1.91
N ASP A 321 -14.90 0.91 2.38
CA ASP A 321 -14.48 -0.38 1.82
C ASP A 321 -14.74 -0.45 0.31
N GLU A 322 -13.87 -1.09 -0.47
CA GLU A 322 -13.93 -1.07 -1.94
C GLU A 322 -15.28 -1.57 -2.48
N ILE A 323 -15.90 -2.54 -1.80
CA ILE A 323 -17.23 -3.04 -2.14
C ILE A 323 -18.29 -1.94 -1.93
N GLU A 324 -18.21 -1.20 -0.81
CA GLU A 324 -19.08 -0.06 -0.54
C GLU A 324 -18.91 1.06 -1.57
N MET A 325 -17.68 1.34 -2.01
CA MET A 325 -17.45 2.36 -3.05
C MET A 325 -18.22 2.04 -4.33
N ILE A 326 -18.17 0.77 -4.78
CA ILE A 326 -18.84 0.33 -6.00
C ILE A 326 -20.35 0.42 -5.85
N VAL A 327 -20.88 -0.11 -4.74
CA VAL A 327 -22.33 -0.11 -4.49
C VAL A 327 -22.86 1.31 -4.35
N ARG A 328 -22.15 2.20 -3.64
CA ARG A 328 -22.54 3.61 -3.48
C ARG A 328 -22.45 4.37 -4.80
N ALA A 329 -21.37 4.21 -5.56
CA ALA A 329 -21.20 4.84 -6.88
C ALA A 329 -22.37 4.53 -7.82
N ALA A 330 -22.85 3.29 -7.80
CA ALA A 330 -23.97 2.89 -8.63
C ALA A 330 -25.31 3.54 -8.26
N THR A 331 -25.50 4.03 -7.04
CA THR A 331 -26.77 4.66 -6.62
C THR A 331 -27.06 5.99 -7.33
N TYR A 332 -26.03 6.61 -7.93
CA TYR A 332 -26.12 7.86 -8.67
C TYR A 332 -25.47 7.78 -10.07
N ASP A 333 -25.31 6.57 -10.63
CA ASP A 333 -24.72 6.33 -11.96
C ASP A 333 -23.33 6.98 -12.14
N GLY A 334 -22.52 6.90 -11.07
CA GLY A 334 -21.24 7.59 -10.97
C GLY A 334 -20.04 6.67 -10.86
N VAL A 335 -18.90 7.25 -10.51
CA VAL A 335 -17.61 6.55 -10.31
C VAL A 335 -17.10 6.71 -8.88
N ASN A 336 -16.08 5.93 -8.50
CA ASN A 336 -15.56 5.90 -7.14
C ASN A 336 -15.14 7.28 -6.60
N CYS A 337 -14.60 8.18 -7.43
CA CYS A 337 -14.18 9.50 -6.95
C CYS A 337 -15.36 10.38 -6.46
N GLU A 338 -16.56 10.15 -6.97
CA GLU A 338 -17.77 10.88 -6.56
C GLU A 338 -18.31 10.38 -5.21
N VAL A 339 -17.95 9.15 -4.79
CA VAL A 339 -18.38 8.59 -3.48
C VAL A 339 -17.97 9.52 -2.34
N GLY A 340 -16.79 10.12 -2.42
CA GLY A 340 -16.30 11.05 -1.41
C GLY A 340 -17.11 12.35 -1.39
N ALA A 341 -17.48 12.86 -2.57
CA ALA A 341 -18.31 14.06 -2.71
C ALA A 341 -19.72 13.85 -2.14
N HIS A 342 -20.26 12.62 -2.23
CA HIS A 342 -21.56 12.24 -1.69
C HIS A 342 -21.52 11.74 -0.24
N CYS A 343 -20.34 11.58 0.37
CA CYS A 343 -20.18 11.09 1.74
C CYS A 343 -20.27 12.25 2.76
N GLU A 344 -21.50 12.62 3.12
CA GLU A 344 -21.75 13.69 4.10
C GLU A 344 -21.35 13.32 5.54
N ASN A 345 -21.40 12.03 5.87
CA ASN A 345 -21.10 11.48 7.20
C ASN A 345 -19.66 10.99 7.36
N TYR A 346 -18.73 11.42 6.50
CA TYR A 346 -17.33 10.96 6.52
C TYR A 346 -16.67 11.05 7.90
N ALA A 347 -16.88 12.17 8.61
CA ALA A 347 -16.31 12.38 9.95
C ALA A 347 -16.78 11.32 10.97
N HIS A 348 -17.99 10.80 10.82
CA HIS A 348 -18.56 9.77 11.69
C HIS A 348 -18.02 8.37 11.36
N ILE A 349 -17.73 8.10 10.08
CA ILE A 349 -16.98 6.91 9.65
C ILE A 349 -15.57 6.95 10.24
N LEU A 350 -14.86 8.07 10.09
CA LEU A 350 -13.52 8.28 10.64
C LEU A 350 -13.49 8.15 12.16
N GLU A 351 -14.46 8.74 12.87
CA GLU A 351 -14.57 8.59 14.33
C GLU A 351 -14.71 7.11 14.73
N THR A 352 -15.56 6.36 14.03
CA THR A 352 -15.79 4.93 14.30
C THR A 352 -14.53 4.09 14.03
N ALA A 353 -13.85 4.36 12.91
CA ALA A 353 -12.58 3.71 12.57
C ALA A 353 -11.45 4.02 13.58
N ASP A 354 -11.55 5.15 14.28
CA ASP A 354 -10.56 5.59 15.25
C ASP A 354 -10.75 5.01 16.66
N PHE A 355 -11.98 4.66 17.06
CA PHE A 355 -12.30 4.11 18.39
C PHE A 355 -11.40 2.97 18.90
N PRO A 356 -10.89 2.03 18.07
CA PRO A 356 -10.00 0.98 18.55
C PRO A 356 -8.81 1.46 19.39
N ARG A 357 -8.30 2.69 19.19
CA ARG A 357 -7.17 3.20 19.99
C ARG A 357 -7.54 3.58 21.42
N LEU A 358 -8.83 3.71 21.74
CA LEU A 358 -9.32 4.23 23.03
C LEU A 358 -9.51 3.13 24.09
N GLY A 359 -9.03 1.90 23.84
CA GLY A 359 -9.17 0.78 24.76
C GLY A 359 -10.63 0.41 25.03
N GLU A 360 -10.94 -0.01 26.24
CA GLU A 360 -12.30 -0.47 26.62
C GLU A 360 -13.39 0.58 26.39
N ALA A 361 -13.08 1.88 26.55
CA ALA A 361 -14.03 2.95 26.22
C ALA A 361 -14.34 3.01 24.72
N GLY A 362 -13.35 2.74 23.87
CA GLY A 362 -13.50 2.59 22.43
C GLY A 362 -14.31 1.34 22.06
N LYS A 363 -14.01 0.20 22.69
CA LYS A 363 -14.75 -1.05 22.51
C LYS A 363 -16.25 -0.87 22.78
N ALA A 364 -16.62 -0.19 23.87
CA ALA A 364 -18.02 0.12 24.17
C ALA A 364 -18.69 0.93 23.05
N LYS A 365 -18.01 1.98 22.56
CA LYS A 365 -18.53 2.80 21.45
C LYS A 365 -18.68 2.02 20.14
N LEU A 366 -17.76 1.10 19.83
CA LEU A 366 -17.87 0.24 18.66
C LEU A 366 -19.12 -0.67 18.75
N ILE A 367 -19.43 -1.20 19.93
CA ILE A 367 -20.63 -2.03 20.15
C ILE A 367 -21.91 -1.19 19.91
N ASP A 368 -21.91 0.08 20.31
CA ASP A 368 -23.02 1.02 20.09
C ASP A 368 -23.19 1.41 18.61
N ARG A 369 -22.21 1.12 17.74
CA ARG A 369 -22.24 1.42 16.30
C ARG A 369 -22.63 0.22 15.42
N LEU A 370 -22.93 -0.93 16.01
CA LEU A 370 -23.23 -2.17 15.27
C LEU A 370 -24.56 -2.12 14.50
N ASP A 371 -25.49 -1.24 14.87
CA ASP A 371 -26.79 -1.03 14.22
C ASP A 371 -26.89 0.33 13.52
N ASP A 372 -25.76 1.01 13.30
CA ASP A 372 -25.73 2.31 12.63
C ASP A 372 -26.35 2.20 11.22
N PRO A 373 -27.15 3.19 10.77
CA PRO A 373 -27.79 3.12 9.45
C PRO A 373 -26.78 3.08 8.29
N ASP A 374 -25.57 3.62 8.46
CA ASP A 374 -24.55 3.59 7.41
C ASP A 374 -23.69 2.32 7.49
N SER A 375 -23.61 1.60 6.36
CA SER A 375 -22.85 0.35 6.22
C SER A 375 -21.35 0.48 6.47
N ALA A 376 -20.72 1.61 6.12
CA ALA A 376 -19.30 1.84 6.37
C ALA A 376 -19.02 2.03 7.87
N VAL A 377 -19.98 2.60 8.60
CA VAL A 377 -19.91 2.71 10.06
C VAL A 377 -20.00 1.33 10.69
N ARG A 378 -20.98 0.50 10.28
CA ARG A 378 -21.08 -0.88 10.75
C ARG A 378 -19.82 -1.70 10.41
N TYR A 379 -19.28 -1.53 9.20
CA TYR A 379 -18.03 -2.17 8.79
C TYR A 379 -16.87 -1.82 9.73
N TRP A 380 -16.65 -0.54 10.03
CA TRP A 380 -15.59 -0.11 10.94
C TRP A 380 -15.87 -0.47 12.39
N ALA A 381 -17.13 -0.50 12.82
CA ALA A 381 -17.52 -0.99 14.14
C ALA A 381 -17.07 -2.44 14.34
N ILE A 382 -17.38 -3.32 13.37
CA ILE A 382 -17.03 -4.74 13.42
C ILE A 382 -15.51 -4.93 13.26
N THR A 383 -14.90 -4.26 12.29
CA THR A 383 -13.45 -4.34 12.03
C THR A 383 -12.63 -3.84 13.21
N GLY A 384 -13.10 -2.79 13.88
CA GLY A 384 -12.48 -2.25 15.08
C GLY A 384 -12.47 -3.25 16.24
N LEU A 385 -13.54 -4.03 16.40
CA LEU A 385 -13.66 -5.07 17.44
C LEU A 385 -12.62 -6.19 17.30
N MET A 386 -12.08 -6.42 16.10
CA MET A 386 -10.98 -7.40 15.87
C MET A 386 -9.67 -7.02 16.57
N SER A 387 -9.55 -5.79 17.06
CA SER A 387 -8.38 -5.35 17.84
C SER A 387 -8.44 -5.77 19.31
N TYR A 388 -9.53 -6.40 19.74
CA TYR A 388 -9.80 -6.76 21.14
C TYR A 388 -10.07 -8.25 21.30
N GLU A 389 -9.94 -8.74 22.53
CA GLU A 389 -10.63 -9.96 22.95
C GLU A 389 -12.13 -9.64 23.09
N VAL A 390 -12.99 -10.49 22.51
CA VAL A 390 -14.42 -10.24 22.40
C VAL A 390 -15.20 -11.32 23.16
N GLU A 391 -16.06 -10.89 24.07
CA GLU A 391 -16.88 -11.78 24.90
C GLU A 391 -18.02 -12.41 24.09
N ASP A 392 -18.49 -13.59 24.51
CA ASP A 392 -19.60 -14.30 23.86
C ASP A 392 -20.87 -13.45 23.74
N THR A 393 -21.13 -12.54 24.68
CA THR A 393 -22.27 -11.61 24.64
C THR A 393 -22.18 -10.64 23.47
N VAL A 394 -20.97 -10.20 23.11
CA VAL A 394 -20.72 -9.37 21.93
C VAL A 394 -20.79 -10.23 20.67
N LEU A 395 -20.22 -11.44 20.67
CA LEU A 395 -20.31 -12.36 19.52
C LEU A 395 -21.77 -12.74 19.19
N GLN A 396 -22.67 -12.81 20.17
CA GLN A 396 -24.10 -12.98 19.95
C GLN A 396 -24.74 -11.80 19.19
N LYS A 397 -24.22 -10.58 19.35
CA LYS A 397 -24.63 -9.40 18.55
C LYS A 397 -24.04 -9.42 17.15
N ILE A 398 -22.84 -9.98 16.98
CA ILE A 398 -22.17 -10.11 15.66
C ILE A 398 -22.83 -11.19 14.81
N GLY A 399 -23.31 -12.28 15.41
CA GLY A 399 -23.95 -13.39 14.71
C GLY A 399 -25.00 -12.96 13.66
N PRO A 400 -26.00 -12.15 14.01
CA PRO A 400 -26.98 -11.65 13.03
C PRO A 400 -26.36 -10.84 11.87
N LEU A 401 -25.26 -10.12 12.11
CA LEU A 401 -24.61 -9.26 11.11
C LEU A 401 -23.92 -10.06 10.00
N VAL A 402 -23.75 -11.38 10.12
CA VAL A 402 -23.32 -12.18 8.97
C VAL A 402 -24.32 -12.12 7.80
N GLN A 403 -25.59 -11.76 8.08
CA GLN A 403 -26.62 -11.55 7.07
C GLN A 403 -26.86 -10.06 6.74
N ASP A 404 -25.98 -9.14 7.15
CA ASP A 404 -26.09 -7.71 6.84
C ASP A 404 -26.30 -7.49 5.32
N GLU A 405 -27.08 -6.48 4.96
CA GLU A 405 -27.31 -6.12 3.55
C GLU A 405 -26.01 -5.68 2.86
N SER A 406 -25.11 -5.04 3.61
CA SER A 406 -23.77 -4.71 3.17
C SER A 406 -22.91 -5.96 3.17
N LEU A 407 -22.39 -6.31 2.00
CA LEU A 407 -21.44 -7.40 1.85
C LEU A 407 -20.11 -7.10 2.58
N SER A 408 -19.73 -5.82 2.72
CA SER A 408 -18.56 -5.41 3.51
C SER A 408 -18.77 -5.69 5.00
N ALA A 409 -19.88 -5.21 5.58
CA ALA A 409 -20.17 -5.43 7.00
C ALA A 409 -20.37 -6.91 7.31
N SER A 410 -21.05 -7.65 6.43
CA SER A 410 -21.23 -9.10 6.53
C SER A 410 -19.91 -9.87 6.51
N LEU A 411 -18.99 -9.52 5.60
CA LEU A 411 -17.66 -10.13 5.55
C LEU A 411 -16.81 -9.78 6.78
N ALA A 412 -16.90 -8.56 7.28
CA ALA A 412 -16.24 -8.17 8.54
C ALA A 412 -16.79 -8.99 9.72
N ALA A 413 -18.10 -9.22 9.79
CA ALA A 413 -18.72 -10.06 10.83
C ALA A 413 -18.24 -11.51 10.74
N ALA A 414 -18.16 -12.06 9.53
CA ALA A 414 -17.64 -13.40 9.29
C ALA A 414 -16.17 -13.54 9.73
N ASP A 415 -15.32 -12.55 9.42
CA ASP A 415 -13.91 -12.53 9.81
C ASP A 415 -13.77 -12.45 11.35
N LEU A 416 -14.55 -11.62 12.02
CA LEU A 416 -14.53 -11.52 13.49
C LEU A 416 -14.96 -12.83 14.16
N LEU A 417 -15.97 -13.52 13.61
CA LEU A 417 -16.36 -14.85 14.08
C LEU A 417 -15.26 -15.90 13.86
N CYS A 418 -14.57 -15.86 12.72
CA CYS A 418 -13.46 -16.77 12.43
C CYS A 418 -12.30 -16.57 13.41
N GLN A 419 -11.91 -15.31 13.69
CA GLN A 419 -10.87 -14.99 14.67
C GLN A 419 -11.19 -15.47 16.09
N ASN A 420 -12.49 -15.63 16.40
CA ASN A 420 -12.98 -16.14 17.68
C ASN A 420 -13.41 -17.62 17.62
N ASN A 421 -12.91 -18.40 16.66
CA ASN A 421 -13.18 -19.84 16.50
C ASN A 421 -14.68 -20.20 16.33
N ARG A 422 -15.49 -19.33 15.74
CA ARG A 422 -16.93 -19.54 15.44
C ARG A 422 -17.17 -19.76 13.94
N ILE A 423 -16.40 -20.68 13.34
CA ILE A 423 -16.32 -20.92 11.88
C ILE A 423 -17.70 -21.23 11.29
N GLU A 424 -18.49 -22.10 11.93
CA GLU A 424 -19.81 -22.51 11.41
C GLU A 424 -20.76 -21.33 11.16
N GLY A 425 -20.73 -20.32 12.04
CA GLY A 425 -21.54 -19.11 11.91
C GLY A 425 -21.07 -18.17 10.80
N ALA A 426 -19.78 -18.21 10.43
CA ALA A 426 -19.18 -17.36 9.41
C ALA A 426 -19.40 -17.91 7.99
N ILE A 427 -19.52 -19.23 7.82
CA ILE A 427 -19.60 -19.86 6.49
C ILE A 427 -20.72 -19.28 5.60
N PRO A 428 -21.96 -19.07 6.06
CA PRO A 428 -23.01 -18.55 5.19
C PRO A 428 -22.67 -17.20 4.56
N ALA A 429 -21.98 -16.31 5.30
CA ALA A 429 -21.52 -15.02 4.76
C ALA A 429 -20.41 -15.19 3.73
N LEU A 430 -19.44 -16.08 4.00
CA LEU A 430 -18.36 -16.39 3.06
C LEU A 430 -18.90 -17.01 1.76
N GLU A 431 -19.84 -17.97 1.85
CA GLU A 431 -20.51 -18.56 0.68
C GLU A 431 -21.26 -17.50 -0.13
N ARG A 432 -22.05 -16.64 0.55
CA ARG A 432 -22.78 -15.54 -0.09
C ARG A 432 -21.84 -14.57 -0.81
N ALA A 433 -20.71 -14.25 -0.19
CA ALA A 433 -19.71 -13.37 -0.77
C ALA A 433 -19.03 -13.99 -1.99
N LEU A 434 -18.65 -15.28 -1.92
CA LEU A 434 -18.04 -16.01 -3.04
C LEU A 434 -18.98 -16.20 -4.23
N GLN A 435 -20.29 -16.22 -3.98
CA GLN A 435 -21.33 -16.29 -5.03
C GLN A 435 -21.70 -14.93 -5.63
N SER A 436 -21.19 -13.82 -5.08
CA SER A 436 -21.50 -12.47 -5.57
C SER A 436 -21.03 -12.26 -7.00
N ASP A 437 -21.79 -11.54 -7.81
CA ASP A 437 -21.35 -11.10 -9.14
C ASP A 437 -20.33 -9.95 -9.10
N LEU A 438 -20.13 -9.33 -7.93
CA LEU A 438 -19.09 -8.34 -7.71
C LEU A 438 -17.74 -9.04 -7.43
N LEU A 439 -16.77 -8.86 -8.33
CA LEU A 439 -15.42 -9.42 -8.25
C LEU A 439 -14.75 -9.07 -6.92
N TRP A 440 -14.89 -7.81 -6.50
CA TRP A 440 -14.27 -7.28 -5.28
C TRP A 440 -14.80 -7.95 -4.01
N VAL A 441 -16.06 -8.40 -4.02
CA VAL A 441 -16.64 -9.18 -2.92
C VAL A 441 -16.01 -10.57 -2.86
N ARG A 442 -15.96 -11.26 -4.00
CA ARG A 442 -15.35 -12.60 -4.10
C ARG A 442 -13.87 -12.56 -3.71
N PHE A 443 -13.16 -11.58 -4.24
CA PHE A 443 -11.77 -11.32 -3.94
C PHE A 443 -11.54 -11.03 -2.46
N ARG A 444 -12.36 -10.17 -1.83
CA ARG A 444 -12.26 -9.85 -0.40
C ARG A 444 -12.48 -11.08 0.48
N ALA A 445 -13.45 -11.93 0.13
CA ALA A 445 -13.67 -13.20 0.82
C ALA A 445 -12.43 -14.11 0.74
N GLY A 446 -11.87 -14.29 -0.47
CA GLY A 446 -10.64 -15.06 -0.67
C GLY A 446 -9.42 -14.46 0.03
N ALA A 447 -9.29 -13.13 0.03
CA ALA A 447 -8.22 -12.43 0.73
C ALA A 447 -8.28 -12.68 2.24
N ASN A 448 -9.46 -12.60 2.88
CA ASN A 448 -9.62 -12.94 4.30
C ASN A 448 -9.24 -14.39 4.59
N LEU A 449 -9.72 -15.34 3.78
CA LEU A 449 -9.35 -16.76 3.90
C LEU A 449 -7.83 -16.98 3.77
N SER A 450 -7.12 -16.12 3.04
CA SER A 450 -5.67 -16.18 2.90
C SER A 450 -4.92 -15.86 4.20
N PHE A 451 -5.56 -15.26 5.20
CA PHE A 451 -4.94 -14.99 6.50
C PHE A 451 -5.29 -16.02 7.59
N TYR A 452 -6.19 -16.96 7.31
CA TYR A 452 -6.60 -17.95 8.30
C TYR A 452 -5.54 -19.05 8.47
N SER A 453 -5.43 -19.57 9.69
CA SER A 453 -4.54 -20.70 9.99
C SER A 453 -5.04 -21.99 9.35
N ARG A 454 -4.18 -23.00 9.28
CA ARG A 454 -4.56 -24.32 8.76
C ARG A 454 -5.70 -24.95 9.55
N GLU A 455 -5.71 -24.79 10.87
CA GLU A 455 -6.76 -25.32 11.75
C GLU A 455 -8.13 -24.70 11.46
N LEU A 456 -8.16 -23.39 11.14
CA LEU A 456 -9.38 -22.71 10.71
C LEU A 456 -9.79 -23.17 9.30
N LEU A 457 -8.85 -23.25 8.36
CA LEU A 457 -9.11 -23.65 6.98
C LEU A 457 -9.58 -25.11 6.86
N ALA A 458 -9.10 -26.02 7.71
CA ALA A 458 -9.53 -27.41 7.74
C ALA A 458 -11.05 -27.57 7.98
N GLN A 459 -11.65 -26.61 8.69
CA GLN A 459 -13.09 -26.56 8.98
C GLN A 459 -13.91 -25.92 7.84
N MET A 460 -13.25 -25.40 6.81
CA MET A 460 -13.86 -24.64 5.71
C MET A 460 -13.91 -25.40 4.39
N LYS A 461 -13.69 -26.74 4.38
CA LYS A 461 -13.75 -27.58 3.17
C LYS A 461 -15.04 -27.43 2.36
N LYS A 462 -16.17 -27.13 3.02
CA LYS A 462 -17.44 -26.87 2.35
C LYS A 462 -17.47 -25.61 1.48
N LEU A 463 -16.49 -24.70 1.63
CA LEU A 463 -16.34 -23.52 0.77
C LEU A 463 -15.71 -23.84 -0.59
N ILE A 464 -15.07 -25.02 -0.78
CA ILE A 464 -14.37 -25.35 -2.04
C ILE A 464 -15.27 -25.21 -3.27
N PRO A 465 -16.52 -25.72 -3.30
CA PRO A 465 -17.40 -25.53 -4.46
C PRO A 465 -17.73 -24.06 -4.72
N ALA A 466 -17.92 -23.26 -3.68
CA ALA A 466 -18.17 -21.81 -3.82
C ALA A 466 -16.93 -21.07 -4.33
N LEU A 467 -15.73 -21.44 -3.87
CA LEU A 467 -14.46 -20.90 -4.36
C LEU A 467 -14.22 -21.25 -5.84
N GLN A 468 -14.55 -22.47 -6.26
CA GLN A 468 -14.47 -22.89 -7.66
C GLN A 468 -15.47 -22.11 -8.52
N ALA A 469 -16.71 -21.97 -8.07
CA ALA A 469 -17.71 -21.14 -8.75
C ALA A 469 -17.27 -19.66 -8.84
N ALA A 470 -16.62 -19.13 -7.80
CA ALA A 470 -16.09 -17.77 -7.77
C ALA A 470 -14.97 -17.54 -8.79
N LEU A 471 -14.13 -18.55 -9.01
CA LEU A 471 -13.08 -18.56 -10.04
C LEU A 471 -13.66 -18.58 -11.45
N ASP A 472 -14.69 -19.39 -11.65
CA ASP A 472 -15.31 -19.58 -12.96
C ASP A 472 -16.26 -18.42 -13.33
N ASN A 473 -16.67 -17.59 -12.36
CA ASN A 473 -17.56 -16.46 -12.60
C ASN A 473 -16.85 -15.33 -13.39
N PRO A 474 -17.27 -15.05 -14.65
CA PRO A 474 -16.63 -14.05 -15.46
C PRO A 474 -17.09 -12.61 -15.16
N VAL A 475 -18.19 -12.44 -14.42
CA VAL A 475 -18.82 -11.15 -14.12
C VAL A 475 -18.04 -10.45 -13.02
N CYS A 476 -17.85 -9.13 -13.09
CA CYS A 476 -17.01 -8.43 -12.12
C CYS A 476 -17.63 -7.24 -11.42
N TYR A 477 -18.55 -6.56 -12.06
CA TYR A 477 -19.32 -5.45 -11.50
C TYR A 477 -20.81 -5.79 -11.44
N GLY A 478 -21.18 -7.06 -11.71
CA GLY A 478 -22.54 -7.54 -11.60
C GLY A 478 -23.52 -6.71 -12.43
N PRO A 479 -24.54 -6.09 -11.81
CA PRO A 479 -25.48 -5.22 -12.52
C PRO A 479 -24.84 -3.93 -13.06
N PHE A 480 -23.60 -3.61 -12.66
CA PHE A 480 -22.88 -2.39 -13.03
C PHE A 480 -21.77 -2.66 -14.06
N GLU A 481 -21.80 -3.83 -14.72
CA GLU A 481 -20.81 -4.18 -15.74
C GLU A 481 -20.80 -3.15 -16.89
N PRO A 482 -19.65 -2.53 -17.20
CA PRO A 482 -19.58 -1.60 -18.34
C PRO A 482 -19.72 -2.36 -19.65
N ASP A 483 -20.10 -1.65 -20.72
CA ASP A 483 -19.96 -2.18 -22.07
C ASP A 483 -18.46 -2.33 -22.41
N TRP A 484 -17.95 -3.54 -22.21
CA TRP A 484 -16.54 -3.85 -22.42
C TRP A 484 -16.08 -3.54 -23.83
N ASP A 485 -16.93 -3.73 -24.83
CA ASP A 485 -16.61 -3.49 -26.24
C ASP A 485 -16.56 -2.00 -26.58
N ALA A 486 -17.17 -1.15 -25.75
CA ALA A 486 -17.09 0.30 -25.85
C ALA A 486 -15.80 0.89 -25.23
N LEU A 487 -15.06 0.11 -24.41
CA LEU A 487 -13.81 0.56 -23.80
C LEU A 487 -12.64 0.50 -24.80
N ILE A 488 -11.69 1.43 -24.67
CA ILE A 488 -10.49 1.42 -25.51
C ILE A 488 -9.64 0.15 -25.24
N PRO A 489 -9.00 -0.44 -26.26
CA PRO A 489 -8.27 -1.70 -26.12
C PRO A 489 -7.26 -1.77 -24.97
N PRO A 490 -6.48 -0.71 -24.64
CA PRO A 490 -5.58 -0.73 -23.50
C PRO A 490 -6.28 -0.97 -22.15
N VAL A 491 -7.47 -0.40 -21.97
CA VAL A 491 -8.28 -0.58 -20.75
C VAL A 491 -8.82 -2.00 -20.68
N GLN A 492 -9.28 -2.56 -21.81
CA GLN A 492 -9.69 -3.96 -21.89
C GLN A 492 -8.55 -4.92 -21.52
N THR A 493 -7.32 -4.67 -22.02
CA THR A 493 -6.14 -5.49 -21.72
C THR A 493 -5.75 -5.41 -20.24
N MET A 494 -5.66 -4.21 -19.68
CA MET A 494 -5.35 -4.00 -18.27
C MET A 494 -6.37 -4.72 -17.37
N TYR A 495 -7.64 -4.58 -17.71
CA TYR A 495 -8.72 -5.22 -16.97
C TYR A 495 -8.66 -6.75 -17.01
N ARG A 496 -8.46 -7.35 -18.18
CA ARG A 496 -8.31 -8.82 -18.33
C ARG A 496 -7.09 -9.34 -17.55
N ALA A 497 -5.99 -8.61 -17.54
CA ALA A 497 -4.79 -8.96 -16.79
C ALA A 497 -5.05 -8.91 -15.27
N GLN A 498 -5.66 -7.83 -14.77
CA GLN A 498 -5.98 -7.70 -13.35
C GLN A 498 -6.98 -8.77 -12.88
N LYS A 499 -8.03 -9.02 -13.66
CA LYS A 499 -9.04 -10.04 -13.32
C LYS A 499 -8.43 -11.43 -13.14
N ASN A 500 -7.69 -11.92 -14.14
CA ASN A 500 -7.21 -13.29 -14.14
C ASN A 500 -6.10 -13.52 -13.11
N THR A 501 -5.18 -12.57 -13.00
CA THR A 501 -4.00 -12.71 -12.15
C THR A 501 -4.35 -12.49 -10.67
N ILE A 502 -5.07 -11.41 -10.35
CA ILE A 502 -5.31 -11.02 -8.95
C ILE A 502 -6.33 -11.92 -8.27
N VAL A 503 -7.43 -12.24 -8.95
CA VAL A 503 -8.50 -13.03 -8.33
C VAL A 503 -8.28 -14.53 -8.52
N GLY A 504 -7.84 -14.92 -9.71
CA GLY A 504 -7.57 -16.32 -10.04
C GLY A 504 -6.34 -16.85 -9.32
N GLU A 505 -5.17 -16.52 -9.86
CA GLU A 505 -3.89 -17.12 -9.47
C GLU A 505 -3.43 -16.70 -8.07
N TRP A 506 -3.62 -15.43 -7.68
CA TRP A 506 -3.06 -14.91 -6.42
C TRP A 506 -3.90 -15.23 -5.18
N VAL A 507 -5.22 -15.34 -5.34
CA VAL A 507 -6.15 -15.41 -4.21
C VAL A 507 -6.96 -16.68 -4.19
N LEU A 508 -7.94 -16.84 -5.09
CA LEU A 508 -8.94 -17.90 -4.92
C LEU A 508 -8.34 -19.30 -5.16
N GLN A 509 -7.51 -19.50 -6.19
CA GLN A 509 -6.83 -20.78 -6.41
C GLN A 509 -5.91 -21.14 -5.25
N ARG A 510 -5.21 -20.15 -4.69
CA ARG A 510 -4.32 -20.33 -3.54
C ARG A 510 -5.10 -20.77 -2.31
N VAL A 511 -6.23 -20.14 -2.03
CA VAL A 511 -7.09 -20.50 -0.89
C VAL A 511 -7.63 -21.92 -1.04
N ILE A 512 -8.10 -22.31 -2.23
CA ILE A 512 -8.56 -23.70 -2.48
C ILE A 512 -7.44 -24.69 -2.14
N LYS A 513 -6.25 -24.48 -2.69
CA LYS A 513 -5.09 -25.35 -2.44
C LYS A 513 -4.76 -25.42 -0.95
N ARG A 514 -4.84 -24.31 -0.21
CA ARG A 514 -4.60 -24.30 1.25
C ARG A 514 -5.66 -25.08 2.02
N ILE A 515 -6.93 -24.96 1.66
CA ILE A 515 -8.02 -25.74 2.29
C ILE A 515 -7.89 -27.24 1.99
N GLU A 516 -7.41 -27.60 0.79
CA GLU A 516 -7.17 -29.01 0.41
C GLU A 516 -5.97 -29.62 1.16
N LEU A 517 -4.93 -28.83 1.42
CA LEU A 517 -3.75 -29.23 2.21
C LEU A 517 -4.04 -29.32 3.72
N ALA A 518 -5.00 -28.52 4.19
CA ALA A 518 -5.49 -28.51 5.57
C ALA A 518 -6.26 -29.78 5.93
#